data_AF-A0AA40KLY2-F1
#
_entry.id   AF-A0AA40KLY2-F1
#
_cell.length_a   1.000
_cell.length_b   1.000
_cell.length_c   1.000
_cell.angle_alpha   90.00
_cell.angle_beta   90.00
_cell.angle_gamma   90.00
#
_symmetry.space_group_name_H-M   'P 1'
#
loop_
_entity.id
_entity.type
_entity.pdbx_description
1 polymer ?
#
loop_
_entity_poly.entity_id
_entity_poly.type
_entity_poly.pdbx_seq_one_letter_code
_entity_poly.pdbx_strand_id
1 'polypeptide(L)'
;MSRRFTWFQYKETEVLDVEALNNTRRAGRSVLFFNRVPKVGSQTFMELLRRLSMRNGFSFNRDRVQRVETIRLAPIEQLQLARMVSSYSEPSVYIKHVCFTNFTE
;
A
#
# COMPACT_ATOMS: atom_id res chain seq x y z
N MET A 1 -44.14 16.36 -30.16
CA MET A 1 -43.75 16.50 -28.73
C MET A 1 -42.36 15.89 -28.58
N SER A 2 -41.31 16.72 -28.69
CA SER A 2 -39.91 16.28 -28.74
C SER A 2 -39.36 16.12 -27.33
N ARG A 3 -38.92 14.91 -26.96
CA ARG A 3 -38.24 14.66 -25.69
C ARG A 3 -36.76 14.98 -25.86
N ARG A 4 -36.32 16.10 -25.29
CA ARG A 4 -34.90 16.48 -25.18
C ARG A 4 -34.16 15.44 -24.34
N PHE A 5 -33.22 14.72 -24.95
CA PHE A 5 -32.18 13.99 -24.24
C PHE A 5 -31.20 15.01 -23.66
N THR A 6 -31.12 15.11 -22.33
CA THR A 6 -30.10 15.89 -21.64
C THR A 6 -28.81 15.10 -21.62
N TRP A 7 -27.83 15.53 -22.41
CA TRP A 7 -26.47 15.03 -22.33
C TRP A 7 -25.91 15.32 -20.93
N PHE A 8 -25.47 14.28 -20.23
CA PHE A 8 -24.63 14.46 -19.05
C PHE A 8 -23.35 15.17 -19.50
N GLN A 9 -23.19 16.45 -19.15
CA GLN A 9 -21.90 17.12 -19.23
C GLN A 9 -20.94 16.34 -18.35
N TYR A 10 -20.02 15.59 -18.95
CA TYR A 10 -18.82 15.16 -18.24
C TYR A 10 -18.10 16.44 -17.80
N LYS A 11 -18.06 16.66 -16.49
CA LYS A 11 -17.25 17.71 -15.86
C LYS A 11 -15.83 17.56 -16.41
N GLU A 12 -15.23 18.64 -16.88
CA GLU A 12 -13.85 18.66 -17.37
C GLU A 12 -12.95 17.85 -16.41
N THR A 13 -12.15 16.95 -16.98
CA THR A 13 -11.19 16.15 -16.23
C THR A 13 -10.25 17.10 -15.49
N GLU A 14 -10.46 17.27 -14.19
CA GLU A 14 -9.51 18.00 -13.35
C GLU A 14 -8.14 17.34 -13.55
N VAL A 15 -7.17 18.10 -14.05
CA VAL A 15 -5.80 17.62 -14.22
C VAL A 15 -5.27 17.36 -12.81
N LEU A 16 -5.26 16.09 -12.41
CA LEU A 16 -4.79 15.70 -11.09
C LEU A 16 -3.29 15.98 -10.99
N ASP A 17 -2.92 16.81 -10.02
CA ASP A 17 -1.52 17.06 -9.71
C ASP A 17 -0.89 15.79 -9.13
N VAL A 18 0.01 15.18 -9.89
CA VAL A 18 0.72 13.94 -9.52
C VAL A 18 1.49 14.13 -8.21
N GLU A 19 2.02 15.34 -7.97
CA GLU A 19 2.77 15.65 -6.76
C GLU A 19 1.85 15.83 -5.55
N ALA A 20 0.61 16.24 -5.76
CA ALA A 20 -0.42 16.25 -4.73
C ALA A 20 -0.95 14.84 -4.42
N LEU A 21 -0.99 13.94 -5.41
CA LEU A 21 -1.47 12.56 -5.24
C LEU A 21 -0.44 11.64 -4.57
N ASN A 22 0.85 11.87 -4.81
CA ASN A 22 1.92 11.07 -4.25
C ASN A 22 2.19 11.44 -2.78
N ASN A 23 1.43 10.87 -1.85
CA ASN A 23 1.63 11.10 -0.41
C ASN A 23 2.95 10.54 0.14
N THR A 24 3.58 9.58 -0.55
CA THR A 24 4.86 8.98 -0.11
C THR A 24 6.00 10.00 -0.02
N ARG A 25 5.95 11.10 -0.79
CA ARG A 25 6.94 12.20 -0.68
C ARG A 25 6.89 12.93 0.67
N ARG A 26 5.77 12.81 1.41
CA ARG A 26 5.55 13.44 2.72
C ARG A 26 5.82 12.47 3.87
N ALA A 27 6.30 11.25 3.58
CA ALA A 27 6.60 10.27 4.60
C ALA A 27 7.76 10.75 5.48
N GLY A 28 7.54 10.76 6.80
CA GLY A 28 8.59 11.11 7.78
C GLY A 28 9.57 9.97 8.09
N ARG A 29 9.38 8.79 7.48
CA ARG A 29 10.15 7.57 7.73
C ARG A 29 10.38 6.80 6.45
N SER A 30 11.53 6.14 6.35
CA SER A 30 11.94 5.30 5.21
C SER A 30 11.54 3.83 5.39
N VAL A 31 10.31 3.59 5.85
CA VAL A 31 9.71 2.25 5.95
C VAL A 31 8.56 2.15 4.95
N LEU A 32 8.68 1.25 3.98
CA LEU A 32 7.62 0.95 3.03
C LEU A 32 6.75 -0.20 3.56
N PHE A 33 5.48 0.08 3.84
CA PHE A 33 4.49 -0.96 4.08
C PHE A 33 3.78 -1.33 2.78
N PHE A 34 3.93 -2.58 2.35
CA PHE A 34 3.23 -3.10 1.18
C PHE A 34 2.15 -4.10 1.60
N ASN A 35 0.93 -3.59 1.79
CA ASN A 35 -0.30 -4.36 1.98
C ASN A 35 -0.71 -5.01 0.64
N ARG A 36 -0.12 -6.17 0.34
CA ARG A 36 -0.24 -6.81 -0.98
C ARG A 36 -1.61 -7.48 -1.17
N VAL A 37 -2.11 -7.45 -2.41
CA VAL A 37 -3.32 -8.17 -2.85
C VAL A 37 -2.92 -9.40 -3.69
N PRO A 38 -3.55 -10.56 -3.56
CA PRO A 38 -3.23 -11.75 -4.35
C PRO A 38 -3.71 -11.60 -5.80
N LYS A 39 -3.08 -12.34 -6.73
CA LYS A 39 -3.49 -12.48 -8.14
C LYS A 39 -3.47 -11.20 -9.00
N VAL A 40 -2.82 -10.15 -8.52
CA VAL A 40 -2.66 -8.87 -9.26
C VAL A 40 -1.19 -8.59 -9.66
N GLY A 41 -0.37 -9.64 -9.80
CA GLY A 41 1.07 -9.48 -10.10
C GLY A 41 1.94 -9.12 -8.89
N SER A 42 1.39 -9.10 -7.67
CA SER A 42 2.12 -8.74 -6.45
C SER A 42 3.33 -9.62 -6.13
N GLN A 43 3.36 -10.86 -6.63
CA GLN A 43 4.54 -11.73 -6.49
C GLN A 43 5.73 -11.23 -7.30
N THR A 44 5.52 -10.78 -8.53
CA THR A 44 6.58 -10.20 -9.37
C THR A 44 7.14 -8.92 -8.74
N PHE A 45 6.26 -8.07 -8.20
CA PHE A 45 6.69 -6.85 -7.51
C PHE A 45 7.46 -7.14 -6.22
N MET A 46 7.05 -8.16 -5.46
CA MET A 46 7.79 -8.62 -4.27
C MET A 46 9.20 -9.10 -4.64
N GLU A 47 9.36 -9.85 -5.73
CA GLU A 47 10.66 -10.30 -6.21
C GLU A 47 11.54 -9.13 -6.67
N LEU A 48 10.95 -8.13 -7.33
CA LEU A 48 11.64 -6.88 -7.67
C LEU A 48 12.16 -6.18 -6.41
N LEU A 49 11.31 -5.99 -5.39
CA LEU A 49 11.69 -5.37 -4.12
C LEU A 49 12.83 -6.13 -3.44
N ARG A 50 12.80 -7.47 -3.45
CA ARG A 50 13.88 -8.29 -2.91
C ARG A 50 15.21 -8.06 -3.64
N ARG A 51 15.19 -7.95 -4.97
CA ARG A 51 16.41 -7.69 -5.75
C ARG A 51 16.95 -6.30 -5.52
N LEU A 52 16.07 -5.31 -5.44
CA LEU A 52 16.44 -3.93 -5.14
C LEU A 52 16.99 -3.80 -3.70
N SER A 53 16.48 -4.58 -2.75
CA SER A 53 16.97 -4.54 -1.37
C SER A 53 18.44 -4.91 -1.28
N MET A 54 18.85 -5.94 -2.01
CA MET A 54 20.25 -6.38 -2.09
C MET A 54 21.14 -5.36 -2.79
N ARG A 55 20.64 -4.67 -3.83
CA ARG A 55 21.43 -3.68 -4.58
C ARG A 55 21.52 -2.32 -3.88
N ASN A 56 20.47 -1.90 -3.19
CA ASN A 56 20.32 -0.56 -2.65
C ASN A 56 20.48 -0.51 -1.12
N GLY A 57 20.73 -1.64 -0.46
CA GLY A 57 21.07 -1.70 0.96
C GLY A 57 19.91 -1.41 1.92
N PHE A 58 18.69 -1.87 1.60
CA PHE A 58 17.54 -1.78 2.53
C PHE A 58 17.09 -3.16 3.01
N SER A 59 16.44 -3.20 4.18
CA SER A 59 15.98 -4.46 4.77
C SER A 59 14.70 -4.95 4.10
N PHE A 60 14.66 -6.23 3.72
CA PHE A 60 13.49 -6.87 3.12
C PHE A 60 12.80 -7.79 4.14
N ASN A 61 11.62 -7.40 4.60
CA ASN A 61 10.82 -8.14 5.56
C ASN A 61 9.51 -8.60 4.92
N ARG A 62 9.08 -9.82 5.21
CA ARG A 62 7.79 -10.35 4.76
C ARG A 62 7.13 -11.16 5.85
N ASP A 63 5.81 -11.16 5.82
CA ASP A 63 5.03 -12.06 6.67
C ASP A 63 5.30 -13.53 6.31
N ARG A 64 5.21 -14.40 7.30
CA ARG A 64 5.36 -15.84 7.10
C ARG A 64 4.11 -16.37 6.41
N VAL A 65 4.30 -17.28 5.45
CA VAL A 65 3.18 -17.95 4.78
C VAL A 65 2.44 -18.82 5.79
N GLN A 66 1.13 -18.62 5.91
CA GLN A 66 0.24 -19.38 6.77
C GLN A 66 -0.79 -20.14 5.92
N ARG A 67 -1.37 -21.22 6.47
CA ARG A 67 -2.44 -21.98 5.80
C ARG A 67 -3.73 -21.17 5.66
N VAL A 68 -4.00 -20.30 6.63
CA VAL A 68 -5.14 -19.39 6.67
C VAL A 68 -4.59 -18.01 6.96
N GLU A 69 -4.96 -17.02 6.15
CA GLU A 69 -4.53 -15.63 6.33
C GLU A 69 -5.72 -14.78 6.77
N THR A 70 -5.55 -14.01 7.84
CA THR A 70 -6.53 -13.00 8.27
C THR A 70 -6.32 -11.71 7.49
N ILE A 71 -7.14 -11.48 6.47
CA ILE A 71 -7.00 -10.34 5.55
C ILE A 71 -7.53 -9.05 6.18
N ARG A 72 -8.68 -9.13 6.87
CA ARG A 72 -9.29 -8.01 7.58
C ARG A 72 -8.97 -8.13 9.06
N LEU A 73 -8.06 -7.28 9.51
CA LEU A 73 -7.62 -7.24 10.90
C LEU A 73 -8.63 -6.48 11.77
N ALA A 74 -8.87 -6.97 12.99
CA ALA A 74 -9.57 -6.23 14.01
C ALA A 74 -8.77 -4.97 14.42
N PRO A 75 -9.40 -3.93 14.99
CA PRO A 75 -8.71 -2.68 15.33
C PRO A 75 -7.45 -2.87 16.19
N ILE A 76 -7.51 -3.77 17.18
CA ILE A 76 -6.36 -4.08 18.03
C ILE A 76 -5.19 -4.72 17.26
N GLU A 77 -5.49 -5.57 16.28
CA GLU A 77 -4.50 -6.22 15.44
C GLU A 77 -3.90 -5.24 14.43
N GLN A 78 -4.69 -4.28 13.94
CA GLN A 78 -4.20 -3.18 13.10
C GLN A 78 -3.20 -2.31 13.86
N LEU A 79 -3.51 -1.93 15.10
CA LEU A 79 -2.59 -1.17 15.96
C LEU A 79 -1.29 -1.94 16.22
N GLN A 80 -1.39 -3.25 16.51
CA GLN A 80 -0.22 -4.11 16.68
C GLN A 80 0.64 -4.19 15.41
N LEU A 81 -0.01 -4.35 14.25
CA LEU A 81 0.65 -4.36 12.95
C LEU A 81 1.34 -3.02 12.68
N ALA A 82 0.66 -1.88 12.91
CA ALA A 82 1.21 -0.55 12.69
C ALA A 82 2.44 -0.29 13.58
N ARG A 83 2.38 -0.69 14.86
CA ARG A 83 3.51 -0.61 15.80
C ARG A 83 4.68 -1.47 15.36
N MET A 84 4.42 -2.70 14.94
CA MET A 84 5.45 -3.63 14.47
C MET A 84 6.09 -3.14 13.16
N VAL A 85 5.31 -2.65 12.20
CA VAL A 85 5.85 -2.05 10.97
C VAL A 85 6.70 -0.82 11.30
N SER A 86 6.26 0.00 12.25
CA SER A 86 6.99 1.19 12.69
C SER A 86 8.27 0.87 13.48
N SER A 87 8.46 -0.36 13.96
CA SER A 87 9.67 -0.72 14.71
C SER A 87 10.82 -1.23 13.84
N TYR A 88 10.60 -1.46 12.54
CA TYR A 88 11.67 -1.85 11.62
C TYR A 88 12.72 -0.75 11.48
N SER A 89 13.97 -1.18 11.30
CA SER A 89 15.07 -0.27 10.96
C SER A 89 14.86 0.36 9.59
N GLU A 90 15.35 1.58 9.42
CA GLU A 90 15.27 2.33 8.17
C GLU A 90 16.61 2.25 7.41
N PRO A 91 16.63 2.09 6.08
CA PRO A 91 15.47 1.88 5.20
C PRO A 91 15.00 0.41 5.18
N SER A 92 13.69 0.19 5.08
CA SER A 92 13.13 -1.16 4.98
C SER A 92 11.81 -1.25 4.24
N VAL A 93 11.45 -2.47 3.83
CA VAL A 93 10.12 -2.82 3.34
C VAL A 93 9.54 -3.96 4.19
N TYR A 94 8.25 -3.88 4.49
CA TYR A 94 7.48 -4.97 5.09
C TYR A 94 6.28 -5.32 4.20
N ILE A 95 6.13 -6.61 3.88
CA ILE A 95 5.11 -7.11 2.96
C ILE A 95 4.16 -8.06 3.68
N LYS A 96 2.86 -7.79 3.62
CA LYS A 96 1.81 -8.64 4.22
C LYS A 96 0.53 -8.62 3.39
N HIS A 97 -0.18 -9.74 3.31
CA HIS A 97 -1.51 -9.79 2.70
C HIS A 97 -2.58 -9.42 3.72
N VAL A 98 -2.91 -8.12 3.74
CA VAL A 98 -3.94 -7.54 4.60
C VAL A 98 -4.61 -6.38 3.87
N CYS A 99 -5.81 -6.00 4.33
CA CYS A 99 -6.44 -4.74 3.96
C CYS A 99 -5.64 -3.53 4.45
N PHE A 100 -6.12 -2.34 4.09
CA PHE A 100 -5.60 -1.09 4.62
C PHE A 100 -5.54 -1.13 6.15
N THR A 101 -4.43 -0.62 6.70
CA THR A 101 -4.18 -0.47 8.13
C THR A 101 -3.94 0.99 8.38
N ASN A 102 -4.70 1.59 9.29
CA ASN A 102 -4.47 2.98 9.67
C ASN A 102 -3.32 3.06 10.68
N PHE A 103 -2.33 3.92 10.42
CA PHE A 103 -1.18 4.14 11.29
C PHE A 103 -1.38 5.32 12.25
N THR A 104 -2.50 6.05 12.14
CA THR A 104 -2.83 7.18 13.02
C THR A 104 -3.80 6.81 14.15
N GLU A 105 -4.40 5.62 14.11
CA GLU A 105 -5.35 5.09 15.10
C GLU A 105 -4.67 4.15 16.10
#